data_AF-A0A3M0X036-F1
#
_entry.id   AF-A0A3M0X036-F1
#
_cell.length_a   1.000
_cell.length_b   1.000
_cell.length_c   1.000
_cell.angle_alpha   90.00
_cell.angle_beta   90.00
_cell.angle_gamma   90.00
#
_symmetry.space_group_name_H-M   'P 1'
#
loop_
_entity.id
_entity.type
_entity.pdbx_description
1 polymer ?
#
loop_
_entity_poly.entity_id
_entity_poly.type
_entity_poly.pdbx_seq_one_letter_code
_entity_poly.pdbx_strand_id
1 'polypeptide(L)'
;MLVELNLAARDDPGNPDICRRLCDCYMDRGDLEKAARSLLPLIKKYPKKASYYKDMGRILEQAGNYDKAVEIYKIGYKHTGDEYFKRLIQSIEIKQEKPIECSIEKGEQIVPSTESLLTFTTLFSGREGVYARQWSSPTGETGYTPVHEPFTLKVAQRHIMGDITVGVYPIRMDNTVNFIAFDLDLPKFVINKAITRESLWKKAIENVYRRANQLIDKAAAYNIPIYLEDSGFKGFHCWIFLEMPIPAGVAKKFGELLLTQLDKSTDVMIEIFPKQGSVRRGSLGNLIKLPLGFHRKTGRRSLFIDPKSGKPVKNQLDFTENFKKTPRRAIYSLIQ
;
A
#
# COMPACT_ATOMS: atom_id res chain seq x y z
N MET A 1 43.99 9.07 7.15
CA MET A 1 43.00 10.15 7.33
C MET A 1 42.01 9.92 8.48
N LEU A 2 41.02 9.00 8.43
CA LEU A 2 40.04 8.86 9.52
C LEU A 2 40.64 8.40 10.86
N VAL A 3 41.63 7.49 10.81
CA VAL A 3 42.33 7.00 12.02
C VAL A 3 43.11 8.13 12.69
N GLU A 4 43.81 8.96 11.91
CA GLU A 4 44.54 10.13 12.40
C GLU A 4 43.60 11.19 12.97
N LEU A 5 42.44 11.43 12.33
CA LEU A 5 41.43 12.35 12.84
C LEU A 5 40.77 11.86 14.14
N ASN A 6 40.56 10.54 14.29
CA ASN A 6 40.06 9.96 15.54
C ASN A 6 41.12 10.04 16.67
N LEU A 7 42.41 9.93 16.36
CA LEU A 7 43.49 10.16 17.32
C LEU A 7 43.55 11.64 17.73
N ALA A 8 43.52 12.55 16.77
CA ALA A 8 43.51 13.99 17.03
C ALA A 8 42.27 14.43 17.85
N ALA A 9 41.11 13.79 17.63
CA ALA A 9 39.91 14.03 18.43
C ALA A 9 39.97 13.42 19.84
N ARG A 10 40.86 12.46 20.10
CA ARG A 10 41.13 12.01 21.49
C ARG A 10 41.98 13.04 22.23
N ASP A 11 42.93 13.67 21.54
CA ASP A 11 43.86 14.63 22.13
C ASP A 11 43.20 16.01 22.36
N ASP A 12 42.39 16.50 21.40
CA ASP A 12 41.57 17.71 21.56
C ASP A 12 40.12 17.47 21.08
N PRO A 13 39.28 16.83 21.93
CA PRO A 13 37.92 16.49 21.55
C PRO A 13 37.04 17.70 21.28
N GLY A 14 37.41 18.90 21.74
CA GLY A 14 36.62 20.11 21.58
C GLY A 14 37.00 20.98 20.39
N ASN A 15 37.86 20.49 19.48
CA ASN A 15 38.34 21.26 18.34
C ASN A 15 37.30 21.30 17.20
N PRO A 16 36.81 22.50 16.80
CA PRO A 16 35.82 22.63 15.72
C PRO A 16 36.25 22.04 14.38
N ASP A 17 37.53 22.19 14.01
CA ASP A 17 38.02 21.76 12.70
C ASP A 17 38.15 20.23 12.64
N ILE A 18 38.60 19.61 13.74
CA ILE A 18 38.68 18.14 13.84
C ILE A 18 37.29 17.52 13.82
N CYS A 19 36.35 18.05 14.63
CA CYS A 19 35.00 17.52 14.71
C CYS A 19 34.22 17.68 13.39
N ARG A 20 34.41 18.79 12.67
CA ARG A 20 33.81 19.00 11.34
C ARG A 20 34.40 18.05 10.30
N ARG A 21 35.73 17.92 10.24
CA ARG A 21 36.38 16.98 9.30
C ARG A 21 35.99 15.52 9.58
N LEU A 22 35.83 15.14 10.85
CA LEU A 22 35.29 13.83 11.21
C LEU A 22 33.85 13.64 10.75
N CYS A 23 33.01 14.66 10.96
CA CYS A 23 31.62 14.66 10.50
C CYS A 23 31.54 14.43 8.98
N ASP A 24 32.30 15.21 8.20
CA ASP A 24 32.33 15.10 6.74
C ASP A 24 32.82 13.71 6.30
N CYS A 25 33.90 13.19 6.91
CA CYS A 25 34.40 11.84 6.60
C CYS A 25 33.38 10.73 6.90
N TYR A 26 32.58 10.86 7.96
CA TYR A 26 31.52 9.89 8.27
C TYR A 26 30.31 10.05 7.33
N MET A 27 29.99 11.26 6.89
CA MET A 27 28.93 11.53 5.91
C MET A 27 29.29 10.93 4.54
N ASP A 28 30.53 11.10 4.06
CA ASP A 28 31.00 10.54 2.79
C ASP A 28 30.95 9.00 2.75
N ARG A 29 31.04 8.36 3.91
CA ARG A 29 30.94 6.90 4.07
C ARG A 29 29.51 6.39 4.28
N GLY A 30 28.53 7.29 4.39
CA GLY A 30 27.14 6.95 4.70
C GLY A 30 26.87 6.61 6.17
N ASP A 31 27.85 6.74 7.06
CA ASP A 31 27.75 6.48 8.50
C ASP A 31 27.13 7.70 9.24
N LEU A 32 25.90 8.08 8.86
CA LEU A 32 25.25 9.33 9.30
C LEU A 32 25.06 9.43 10.83
N GLU A 33 24.87 8.31 11.53
CA GLU A 33 24.80 8.33 13.00
C GLU A 33 26.14 8.72 13.65
N LYS A 34 27.26 8.25 13.10
CA LYS A 34 28.59 8.59 13.62
C LYS A 34 28.94 10.03 13.30
N ALA A 35 28.54 10.52 12.13
CA ALA A 35 28.65 11.93 11.76
C ALA A 35 27.91 12.86 12.74
N ALA A 36 26.68 12.51 13.13
CA ALA A 36 25.96 13.28 14.14
C ALA A 36 26.67 13.25 15.51
N ARG A 37 27.20 12.08 15.92
CA ARG A 37 27.89 11.93 17.21
C ARG A 37 29.22 12.70 17.27
N SER A 38 29.93 12.89 16.16
CA SER A 38 31.18 13.66 16.16
C SER A 38 30.99 15.14 16.48
N LEU A 39 29.75 15.66 16.44
CA LEU A 39 29.42 17.03 16.83
C LEU A 39 29.11 17.20 18.33
N LEU A 40 28.91 16.11 19.08
CA LEU A 40 28.61 16.16 20.52
C LEU A 40 29.67 16.89 21.36
N PRO A 41 30.98 16.70 21.15
CA PRO A 41 31.99 17.45 21.91
C PRO A 41 31.91 18.96 21.72
N LEU A 42 31.56 19.42 20.51
CA LEU A 42 31.38 20.85 20.22
C LEU A 42 30.19 21.44 20.95
N ILE A 43 29.09 20.69 21.03
CA ILE A 43 27.90 21.07 21.79
C ILE A 43 28.22 21.19 23.28
N LYS A 44 29.00 20.24 23.84
CA LYS A 44 29.43 20.28 25.25
C LYS A 44 30.32 21.49 25.54
N LYS A 45 31.25 21.83 24.64
CA LYS A 45 32.19 22.94 24.83
C LYS A 45 31.55 24.31 24.56
N TYR A 46 30.60 24.39 23.62
CA TYR A 46 29.96 25.63 23.20
C TYR A 46 28.42 25.53 23.23
N PRO A 47 27.81 25.37 24.41
CA PRO A 47 26.38 25.07 24.54
C PRO A 47 25.47 26.17 24.01
N LYS A 48 25.91 27.43 23.98
CA LYS A 48 25.11 28.56 23.47
C LYS A 48 25.18 28.74 21.93
N LYS A 49 25.98 27.93 21.22
CA LYS A 49 26.17 28.09 19.77
C LYS A 49 25.15 27.27 18.97
N ALA A 50 24.14 27.96 18.45
CA ALA A 50 23.00 27.34 17.76
C ALA A 50 23.37 26.53 16.50
N SER A 51 24.46 26.88 15.80
CA SER A 51 24.84 26.21 14.54
C SER A 51 25.08 24.72 14.73
N TYR A 52 25.70 24.30 15.84
CA TYR A 52 26.05 22.89 16.06
C TYR A 52 24.83 22.00 16.28
N TYR A 53 23.80 22.49 16.96
CA TYR A 53 22.54 21.77 17.11
C TYR A 53 21.79 21.68 15.77
N LYS A 54 21.86 22.73 14.93
CA LYS A 54 21.25 22.73 13.60
C LYS A 54 21.93 21.73 12.67
N ASP A 55 23.25 21.69 12.65
CA ASP A 55 24.03 20.78 11.83
C ASP A 55 23.79 19.31 12.26
N MET A 56 23.85 19.04 13.57
CA MET A 56 23.59 17.70 14.11
C MET A 56 22.16 17.23 13.85
N GLY A 57 21.16 18.09 14.04
CA GLY A 57 19.76 17.74 13.79
C GLY A 57 19.48 17.47 12.31
N ARG A 58 20.07 18.25 11.38
CA ARG A 58 19.95 18.01 9.93
C ARG A 58 20.53 16.67 9.51
N ILE A 59 21.67 16.28 10.08
CA ILE A 59 22.28 14.97 9.82
C ILE A 59 21.38 13.84 10.34
N LEU A 60 20.78 14.02 11.52
CA LEU A 60 19.83 13.06 12.07
C LEU A 60 18.54 12.97 11.23
N GLU A 61 18.05 14.08 10.68
CA GLU A 61 16.95 14.08 9.71
C GLU A 61 17.30 13.32 8.43
N GLN A 62 18.51 13.51 7.89
CA GLN A 62 19.00 12.77 6.72
C GLN A 62 19.15 11.26 7.01
N ALA A 63 19.51 10.91 8.25
CA ALA A 63 19.58 9.53 8.71
C ALA A 63 18.20 8.89 8.98
N GLY A 64 17.11 9.65 8.88
CA GLY A 64 15.75 9.19 9.22
C GLY A 64 15.48 9.08 10.72
N ASN A 65 16.40 9.53 11.57
CA ASN A 65 16.31 9.48 13.04
C ASN A 65 15.62 10.74 13.59
N TYR A 66 14.36 10.94 13.24
CA TYR A 66 13.59 12.14 13.56
C TYR A 66 13.41 12.37 15.07
N ASP A 67 13.22 11.32 15.87
CA ASP A 67 13.06 11.44 17.34
C ASP A 67 14.31 12.05 17.99
N LYS A 68 15.49 11.55 17.60
CA LYS A 68 16.78 12.08 18.06
C LYS A 68 16.99 13.51 17.55
N ALA A 69 16.56 13.84 16.33
CA ALA A 69 16.64 15.19 15.80
C ALA A 69 15.78 16.18 16.63
N VAL A 70 14.56 15.80 16.99
CA VAL A 70 13.67 16.59 17.86
C VAL A 70 14.28 16.79 19.24
N GLU A 71 14.86 15.75 19.84
CA GLU A 71 15.54 15.85 21.13
C GLU A 71 16.69 16.87 21.07
N ILE A 72 17.53 16.80 20.04
CA ILE A 72 18.63 17.74 19.83
C ILE A 72 18.12 19.17 19.62
N TYR A 73 17.02 19.38 18.89
CA TYR A 73 16.43 20.71 18.73
C TYR A 73 15.80 21.24 20.03
N LYS A 74 15.20 20.39 20.87
CA LYS A 74 14.70 20.76 22.20
C LYS A 74 15.84 21.19 23.11
N ILE A 75 16.96 20.45 23.08
CA ILE A 75 18.18 20.78 23.81
C ILE A 75 18.77 22.11 23.29
N GLY A 76 18.83 22.28 21.97
CA GLY A 76 19.28 23.52 21.33
C GLY A 76 18.44 24.72 21.76
N TYR A 77 17.10 24.60 21.75
CA TYR A 77 16.20 25.64 22.23
C TYR A 77 16.45 26.00 23.70
N LYS A 78 16.63 25.00 24.57
CA LYS A 78 16.89 25.20 26.00
C LYS A 78 18.20 25.96 26.25
N HIS A 79 19.24 25.71 25.46
CA HIS A 79 20.54 26.33 25.66
C HIS A 79 20.71 27.69 24.96
N THR A 80 20.03 27.93 23.85
CA THR A 80 20.23 29.15 23.05
C THR A 80 19.04 30.11 23.08
N GLY A 81 17.83 29.63 23.40
CA GLY A 81 16.60 30.41 23.30
C GLY A 81 16.16 30.70 21.84
N ASP A 82 16.84 30.15 20.84
CA ASP A 82 16.57 30.44 19.42
C ASP A 82 15.23 29.83 18.99
N GLU A 83 14.25 30.69 18.70
CA GLU A 83 12.90 30.28 18.27
C GLU A 83 12.89 29.51 16.96
N TYR A 84 13.97 29.55 16.17
CA TYR A 84 14.13 28.71 14.99
C TYR A 84 14.01 27.21 15.33
N PHE A 85 14.45 26.79 16.52
CA PHE A 85 14.28 25.40 16.96
C PHE A 85 12.82 25.03 17.18
N LYS A 86 11.97 25.94 17.67
CA LYS A 86 10.52 25.69 17.76
C LYS A 86 9.91 25.42 16.39
N ARG A 87 10.31 26.20 15.37
CA ARG A 87 9.85 25.99 13.98
C ARG A 87 10.35 24.67 13.42
N LEU A 88 11.59 24.29 13.69
CA LEU A 88 12.15 23.00 13.27
C LEU A 88 11.43 21.83 13.95
N ILE A 89 11.23 21.90 15.27
CA ILE A 89 10.47 20.90 16.04
C ILE A 89 9.06 20.80 15.49
N GLN A 90 8.33 21.91 15.34
CA GLN A 90 6.99 21.92 14.77
C GLN A 90 6.98 21.36 13.33
N SER A 91 7.99 21.67 12.51
CA SER A 91 8.11 21.11 11.16
C SER A 91 8.36 19.61 11.15
N ILE A 92 9.08 19.08 12.15
CA ILE A 92 9.29 17.64 12.31
C ILE A 92 8.06 17.00 12.94
N GLU A 93 7.44 17.59 13.95
CA GLU A 93 6.21 17.11 14.58
C GLU A 93 5.06 17.06 13.57
N ILE A 94 4.98 18.02 12.62
CA ILE A 94 4.06 17.96 11.47
C ILE A 94 4.46 16.85 10.47
N LYS A 95 5.76 16.60 10.26
CA LYS A 95 6.25 15.46 9.43
C LYS A 95 6.14 14.11 10.16
N GLN A 96 6.04 14.12 11.49
CA GLN A 96 5.92 13.00 12.42
C GLN A 96 4.50 12.89 12.97
N GLU A 97 3.51 13.62 12.43
CA GLU A 97 2.11 13.27 12.61
C GLU A 97 1.95 11.85 12.09
N LYS A 98 1.99 10.97 13.10
CA LYS A 98 2.01 9.52 13.18
C LYS A 98 2.41 8.75 11.91
N PRO A 99 3.35 7.79 11.97
CA PRO A 99 3.22 6.63 11.07
C PRO A 99 1.81 6.11 11.28
N ILE A 100 1.06 5.85 10.20
CA ILE A 100 -0.35 5.46 10.23
C ILE A 100 -0.58 4.37 11.30
N GLU A 101 -0.87 4.77 12.54
CA GLU A 101 -1.81 4.07 13.38
C GLU A 101 -3.11 4.34 12.67
N CYS A 102 -3.44 3.42 11.75
CA CYS A 102 -4.78 3.34 11.24
C CYS A 102 -5.63 3.21 12.50
N SER A 103 -6.38 4.26 12.83
CA SER A 103 -7.51 4.10 13.72
C SER A 103 -8.26 2.90 13.17
N ILE A 104 -8.25 1.80 13.94
CA ILE A 104 -9.21 0.74 13.75
C ILE A 104 -10.51 1.43 14.14
N GLU A 105 -11.11 2.17 13.20
CA GLU A 105 -12.56 2.31 13.24
C GLU A 105 -13.03 0.87 13.33
N LYS A 106 -13.53 0.49 14.51
CA LYS A 106 -14.31 -0.72 14.67
C LYS A 106 -15.57 -0.50 13.84
N GLY A 107 -15.42 -0.59 12.52
CA GLY A 107 -16.54 -0.67 11.60
C GLY A 107 -17.41 -1.84 12.02
N GLU A 108 -18.69 -1.76 11.69
CA GLU A 108 -19.65 -2.82 11.97
C GLU A 108 -19.05 -4.19 11.64
N GLN A 109 -19.16 -5.11 12.60
CA GLN A 109 -18.61 -6.44 12.45
C GLN A 109 -19.35 -7.15 11.32
N ILE A 110 -18.64 -7.41 10.21
CA ILE A 110 -19.20 -8.14 9.07
C ILE A 110 -19.30 -9.62 9.45
N VAL A 111 -20.50 -10.08 9.79
CA VAL A 111 -20.80 -11.48 10.12
C VAL A 111 -21.56 -12.10 8.97
N PRO A 112 -20.98 -13.08 8.26
CA PRO A 112 -21.63 -13.67 7.10
C PRO A 112 -22.67 -14.73 7.47
N SER A 113 -23.83 -14.66 6.81
CA SER A 113 -24.82 -15.75 6.81
C SER A 113 -24.39 -16.87 5.85
N THR A 114 -25.05 -18.02 5.91
CA THR A 114 -24.82 -19.11 4.95
C THR A 114 -25.07 -18.67 3.51
N GLU A 115 -26.12 -17.87 3.27
CA GLU A 115 -26.46 -17.34 1.95
C GLU A 115 -25.37 -16.39 1.44
N SER A 116 -24.91 -15.48 2.29
CA SER A 116 -23.82 -14.57 1.94
C SER A 116 -22.52 -15.32 1.62
N LEU A 117 -22.23 -16.41 2.33
CA LEU A 117 -21.07 -17.27 2.04
C LEU A 117 -21.20 -18.00 0.70
N LEU A 118 -22.39 -18.50 0.37
CA LEU A 118 -22.66 -19.16 -0.92
C LEU A 118 -22.49 -18.16 -2.08
N THR A 119 -23.05 -16.96 -1.93
CA THR A 119 -22.88 -15.86 -2.89
C THR A 119 -21.41 -15.49 -3.05
N PHE A 120 -20.70 -15.24 -1.94
CA PHE A 120 -19.29 -14.85 -1.96
C PHE A 120 -18.41 -15.92 -2.62
N THR A 121 -18.57 -17.19 -2.23
CA THR A 121 -17.79 -18.28 -2.83
C THR A 121 -18.11 -18.49 -4.31
N THR A 122 -19.35 -18.25 -4.74
CA THR A 122 -19.72 -18.31 -6.15
C THR A 122 -19.08 -17.18 -6.96
N LEU A 123 -19.21 -15.94 -6.50
CA LEU A 123 -18.69 -14.75 -7.18
C LEU A 123 -17.17 -14.77 -7.33
N PHE A 124 -16.47 -15.18 -6.27
CA PHE A 124 -15.01 -15.12 -6.19
C PHE A 124 -14.32 -16.46 -6.41
N SER A 125 -15.04 -17.48 -6.91
CA SER A 125 -14.44 -18.76 -7.25
C SER A 125 -13.44 -18.62 -8.40
N GLY A 126 -12.30 -19.31 -8.27
CA GLY A 126 -11.26 -19.41 -9.28
C GLY A 126 -10.87 -20.87 -9.51
N ARG A 127 -9.56 -21.13 -9.60
CA ARG A 127 -8.99 -22.46 -9.75
C ARG A 127 -9.45 -23.43 -8.68
N GLU A 128 -9.97 -24.56 -9.11
CA GLU A 128 -10.47 -25.61 -8.23
C GLU A 128 -9.33 -26.24 -7.41
N GLY A 129 -9.64 -26.60 -6.16
CA GLY A 129 -8.72 -27.33 -5.27
C GLY A 129 -7.53 -26.55 -4.73
N VAL A 130 -7.49 -25.22 -4.92
CA VAL A 130 -6.40 -24.38 -4.41
C VAL A 130 -6.87 -22.95 -4.13
N TYR A 131 -6.45 -22.41 -2.99
CA TYR A 131 -6.53 -20.97 -2.69
C TYR A 131 -5.18 -20.46 -2.21
N ALA A 132 -5.00 -19.16 -2.09
CA ALA A 132 -3.79 -18.56 -1.56
C ALA A 132 -4.05 -17.96 -0.17
N ARG A 133 -3.17 -18.21 0.80
CA ARG A 133 -3.24 -17.60 2.14
C ARG A 133 -2.13 -16.58 2.29
N GLN A 134 -2.48 -15.37 2.73
CA GLN A 134 -1.49 -14.35 3.06
C GLN A 134 -0.74 -14.72 4.34
N TRP A 135 0.58 -14.53 4.34
CA TRP A 135 1.42 -14.61 5.52
C TRP A 135 2.13 -13.27 5.75
N SER A 136 2.55 -13.04 6.99
CA SER A 136 3.37 -11.92 7.41
C SER A 136 4.51 -12.43 8.27
N SER A 137 5.73 -11.98 7.98
CA SER A 137 6.91 -12.26 8.78
C SER A 137 7.04 -11.26 9.93
N PRO A 138 7.78 -11.61 11.01
CA PRO A 138 8.10 -10.67 12.07
C PRO A 138 8.88 -9.43 11.59
N THR A 139 9.60 -9.52 10.48
CA THR A 139 10.36 -8.42 9.86
C THR A 139 9.48 -7.49 9.01
N GLY A 140 8.17 -7.76 8.91
CA GLY A 140 7.20 -6.93 8.20
C GLY A 140 7.02 -7.28 6.71
N GLU A 141 7.74 -8.28 6.20
CA GLU A 141 7.49 -8.81 4.86
C GLU A 141 6.16 -9.55 4.82
N THR A 142 5.45 -9.46 3.71
CA THR A 142 4.19 -10.16 3.50
C THR A 142 4.20 -10.84 2.15
N GLY A 143 3.50 -11.97 2.05
CA GLY A 143 3.41 -12.73 0.81
C GLY A 143 2.19 -13.65 0.83
N TYR A 144 2.09 -14.49 -0.19
CA TYR A 144 1.03 -15.49 -0.32
C TYR A 144 1.63 -16.87 -0.52
N THR A 145 1.03 -17.87 0.11
CA THR A 145 1.38 -19.27 -0.07
C THR A 145 0.15 -20.02 -0.58
N PRO A 146 0.27 -20.86 -1.63
CA PRO A 146 -0.81 -21.72 -2.06
C PRO A 146 -1.15 -22.74 -0.96
N VAL A 147 -2.45 -22.94 -0.73
CA VAL A 147 -3.01 -24.00 0.09
C VAL A 147 -3.78 -24.91 -0.87
N HIS A 148 -3.32 -26.16 -1.02
CA HIS A 148 -3.88 -27.15 -1.94
C HIS A 148 -5.16 -27.78 -1.39
N GLU A 149 -6.13 -26.92 -1.09
CA GLU A 149 -7.47 -27.24 -0.62
C GLU A 149 -8.47 -26.36 -1.39
N PRO A 150 -9.73 -26.82 -1.59
CA PRO A 150 -10.74 -26.01 -2.25
C PRO A 150 -11.11 -24.77 -1.41
N PHE A 151 -11.51 -23.70 -2.11
CA PHE A 151 -12.09 -22.52 -1.47
C PHE A 151 -13.53 -22.81 -1.01
N THR A 152 -13.69 -23.16 0.28
CA THR A 152 -14.98 -23.56 0.88
C THR A 152 -15.66 -22.41 1.64
N LEU A 153 -16.94 -22.59 2.01
CA LEU A 153 -17.68 -21.65 2.87
C LEU A 153 -16.94 -21.36 4.18
N LYS A 154 -16.30 -22.37 4.78
CA LYS A 154 -15.51 -22.21 6.01
C LYS A 154 -14.28 -21.33 5.79
N VAL A 155 -13.60 -21.47 4.64
CA VAL A 155 -12.45 -20.61 4.29
C VAL A 155 -12.93 -19.18 4.04
N ALA A 156 -14.05 -19.00 3.32
CA ALA A 156 -14.67 -17.69 3.10
C ALA A 156 -15.09 -17.02 4.42
N GLN A 157 -15.71 -17.77 5.34
CA GLN A 157 -16.11 -17.26 6.66
C GLN A 157 -14.89 -16.76 7.45
N ARG A 158 -13.85 -17.59 7.58
CA ARG A 158 -12.60 -17.19 8.25
C ARG A 158 -11.93 -15.99 7.59
N HIS A 159 -12.07 -15.84 6.27
CA HIS A 159 -11.58 -14.69 5.54
C HIS A 159 -12.34 -13.41 5.90
N ILE A 160 -13.68 -13.45 5.79
CA ILE A 160 -14.57 -12.30 6.08
C ILE A 160 -14.51 -11.92 7.55
N MET A 161 -14.42 -12.90 8.46
CA MET A 161 -14.27 -12.63 9.90
C MET A 161 -12.88 -12.07 10.25
N GLY A 162 -11.89 -12.25 9.37
CA GLY A 162 -10.55 -11.69 9.51
C GLY A 162 -9.50 -12.61 10.12
N ASP A 163 -9.86 -13.85 10.42
CA ASP A 163 -8.94 -14.87 10.95
C ASP A 163 -7.79 -15.13 9.97
N ILE A 164 -8.09 -15.16 8.67
CA ILE A 164 -7.13 -15.37 7.58
C ILE A 164 -7.35 -14.33 6.46
N THR A 165 -6.32 -14.06 5.66
CA THR A 165 -6.49 -13.27 4.43
C THR A 165 -6.25 -14.19 3.24
N VAL A 166 -7.23 -14.24 2.34
CA VAL A 166 -7.28 -15.19 1.23
C VAL A 166 -7.17 -14.45 -0.10
N GLY A 167 -6.47 -15.06 -1.04
CA GLY A 167 -6.55 -14.73 -2.45
C GLY A 167 -6.92 -15.99 -3.26
N VAL A 168 -7.31 -15.78 -4.51
CA VAL A 168 -7.68 -16.86 -5.43
C VAL A 168 -6.87 -16.72 -6.72
N TYR A 169 -6.69 -17.85 -7.41
CA TYR A 169 -6.15 -17.90 -8.75
C TYR A 169 -7.33 -17.83 -9.73
N PRO A 170 -7.57 -16.73 -10.47
CA PRO A 170 -8.82 -16.56 -11.22
C PRO A 170 -9.07 -17.60 -12.32
N ILE A 171 -7.99 -18.13 -12.92
CA ILE A 171 -8.07 -19.05 -14.06
C ILE A 171 -8.34 -20.47 -13.56
N ARG A 172 -9.51 -20.98 -13.93
CA ARG A 172 -10.00 -22.33 -13.61
C ARG A 172 -9.18 -23.42 -14.31
N MET A 173 -9.35 -24.68 -13.90
CA MET A 173 -8.62 -25.80 -14.51
C MET A 173 -8.92 -25.98 -16.01
N ASP A 174 -10.09 -25.56 -16.47
CA ASP A 174 -10.52 -25.57 -17.88
C ASP A 174 -10.11 -24.30 -18.66
N ASN A 175 -9.26 -23.44 -18.07
CA ASN A 175 -8.84 -22.14 -18.62
C ASN A 175 -9.98 -21.11 -18.83
N THR A 176 -11.08 -21.24 -18.07
CA THR A 176 -12.11 -20.19 -17.97
C THR A 176 -11.97 -19.33 -16.72
N VAL A 177 -12.71 -18.23 -16.64
CA VAL A 177 -12.79 -17.35 -15.46
C VAL A 177 -14.25 -17.00 -15.13
N ASN A 178 -14.55 -16.81 -13.85
CA ASN A 178 -15.89 -16.40 -13.38
C ASN A 178 -16.03 -14.87 -13.23
N PHE A 179 -14.91 -14.16 -13.21
CA PHE A 179 -14.86 -12.70 -13.08
C PHE A 179 -13.66 -12.13 -13.85
N ILE A 180 -13.71 -10.81 -14.06
CA ILE A 180 -12.60 -10.00 -14.54
C ILE A 180 -12.35 -8.95 -13.44
N ALA A 181 -11.09 -8.70 -13.12
CA ALA A 181 -10.74 -7.66 -12.15
C ALA A 181 -9.64 -6.75 -12.71
N PHE A 182 -9.70 -5.48 -12.32
CA PHE A 182 -8.62 -4.52 -12.56
C PHE A 182 -8.06 -4.12 -11.20
N ASP A 183 -6.77 -4.34 -11.01
CA ASP A 183 -6.02 -3.94 -9.82
C ASP A 183 -5.33 -2.61 -10.11
N LEU A 184 -5.87 -1.53 -9.56
CA LEU A 184 -5.38 -0.17 -9.74
C LEU A 184 -4.54 0.23 -8.54
N ASP A 185 -3.24 0.41 -8.75
CA ASP A 185 -2.26 0.54 -7.70
C ASP A 185 -1.37 1.78 -7.88
N LEU A 186 -0.99 2.40 -6.76
CA LEU A 186 0.09 3.38 -6.77
C LEU A 186 1.44 2.72 -7.08
N PRO A 187 2.26 3.32 -7.98
CA PRO A 187 3.63 2.91 -8.19
C PRO A 187 4.48 3.02 -6.92
N LYS A 188 5.45 2.11 -6.76
CA LYS A 188 6.36 2.10 -5.59
C LYS A 188 7.05 3.45 -5.36
N PHE A 189 7.45 4.14 -6.43
CA PHE A 189 8.11 5.45 -6.31
C PHE A 189 7.17 6.54 -5.76
N VAL A 190 5.87 6.49 -6.10
CA VAL A 190 4.86 7.42 -5.56
C VAL A 190 4.62 7.11 -4.09
N ILE A 191 4.52 5.83 -3.74
CA ILE A 191 4.35 5.39 -2.33
C ILE A 191 5.52 5.90 -1.49
N ASN A 192 6.77 5.67 -1.90
CA ASN A 192 7.93 6.10 -1.12
C ASN A 192 7.99 7.61 -0.89
N LYS A 193 7.45 8.41 -1.83
CA LYS A 193 7.37 9.88 -1.70
C LYS A 193 6.16 10.36 -0.88
N ALA A 194 5.03 9.67 -0.98
CA ALA A 194 3.75 10.10 -0.44
C ALA A 194 3.45 9.52 0.95
N ILE A 195 4.00 8.35 1.30
CA ILE A 195 3.66 7.63 2.54
C ILE A 195 4.01 8.43 3.80
N THR A 196 4.96 9.36 3.72
CA THR A 196 5.37 10.24 4.83
C THR A 196 4.61 11.56 4.88
N ARG A 197 3.73 11.84 3.92
CA ARG A 197 2.98 13.10 3.82
C ARG A 197 1.52 12.85 3.50
N GLU A 198 0.65 13.03 4.49
CA GLU A 198 -0.78 12.73 4.37
C GLU A 198 -1.46 13.43 3.18
N SER A 199 -1.16 14.70 2.94
CA SER A 199 -1.74 15.45 1.82
C SER A 199 -1.35 14.89 0.45
N LEU A 200 -0.10 14.44 0.29
CA LEU A 200 0.36 13.79 -0.93
C LEU A 200 -0.23 12.39 -1.08
N TRP A 201 -0.35 11.65 0.03
CA TRP A 201 -0.99 10.34 0.04
C TRP A 201 -2.47 10.44 -0.39
N LYS A 202 -3.22 11.36 0.22
CA LYS A 202 -4.63 11.62 -0.12
C LYS A 202 -4.77 11.96 -1.60
N LYS A 203 -3.95 12.88 -2.12
CA LYS A 203 -3.98 13.25 -3.54
C LYS A 203 -3.60 12.10 -4.47
N ALA A 204 -2.63 11.28 -4.08
CA ALA A 204 -2.21 10.11 -4.86
C ALA A 204 -3.35 9.06 -4.91
N ILE A 205 -3.97 8.73 -3.78
CA ILE A 205 -5.11 7.81 -3.71
C ILE A 205 -6.32 8.38 -4.47
N GLU A 206 -6.59 9.68 -4.37
CA GLU A 206 -7.65 10.33 -5.13
C GLU A 206 -7.44 10.20 -6.64
N ASN A 207 -6.19 10.26 -7.12
CA ASN A 207 -5.89 10.00 -8.53
C ASN A 207 -6.20 8.56 -8.94
N VAL A 208 -5.88 7.55 -8.10
CA VAL A 208 -6.27 6.15 -8.37
C VAL A 208 -7.79 5.99 -8.36
N TYR A 209 -8.47 6.63 -7.40
CA TYR A 209 -9.92 6.64 -7.31
C TYR A 209 -10.59 7.26 -8.54
N ARG A 210 -10.09 8.40 -9.01
CA ARG A 210 -10.57 9.05 -10.25
C ARG A 210 -10.36 8.12 -11.45
N ARG A 211 -9.22 7.43 -11.50
CA ARG A 211 -8.92 6.44 -12.55
C ARG A 211 -9.89 5.27 -12.54
N ALA A 212 -10.21 4.74 -11.36
CA ALA A 212 -11.18 3.67 -11.19
C ALA A 212 -12.57 4.11 -11.66
N ASN A 213 -12.99 5.35 -11.34
CA ASN A 213 -14.26 5.90 -11.82
C ASN A 213 -14.31 6.07 -13.34
N GLN A 214 -13.23 6.54 -13.97
CA GLN A 214 -13.17 6.59 -15.44
C GLN A 214 -13.36 5.19 -16.07
N LEU A 215 -12.76 4.16 -15.47
CA LEU A 215 -12.95 2.78 -15.93
C LEU A 215 -14.41 2.32 -15.79
N ILE A 216 -15.06 2.65 -14.67
CA ILE A 216 -16.49 2.39 -14.43
C ILE A 216 -17.34 3.09 -15.48
N ASP A 217 -17.08 4.36 -15.77
CA ASP A 217 -17.82 5.15 -16.77
C ASP A 217 -17.68 4.56 -18.18
N LYS A 218 -16.46 4.13 -18.57
CA LYS A 218 -16.25 3.46 -19.87
C LYS A 218 -16.99 2.13 -19.96
N ALA A 219 -16.99 1.34 -18.88
CA ALA A 219 -17.71 0.07 -18.85
C ALA A 219 -19.24 0.25 -18.90
N ALA A 220 -19.75 1.32 -18.26
CA ALA A 220 -21.17 1.63 -18.26
C ALA A 220 -21.73 1.88 -19.67
N ALA A 221 -20.94 2.44 -20.59
CA ALA A 221 -21.33 2.62 -22.00
C ALA A 221 -21.66 1.30 -22.72
N TYR A 222 -21.15 0.17 -22.22
CA TYR A 222 -21.40 -1.18 -22.74
C TYR A 222 -22.39 -1.97 -21.87
N ASN A 223 -23.05 -1.31 -20.91
CA ASN A 223 -23.92 -1.94 -19.88
C ASN A 223 -23.18 -2.99 -19.04
N ILE A 224 -21.90 -2.77 -18.74
CA ILE A 224 -21.08 -3.68 -17.96
C ILE A 224 -20.93 -3.12 -16.54
N PRO A 225 -21.55 -3.75 -15.52
CA PRO A 225 -21.42 -3.33 -14.14
C PRO A 225 -19.99 -3.60 -13.62
N ILE A 226 -19.41 -2.57 -13.00
CA ILE A 226 -18.15 -2.67 -12.24
C ILE A 226 -18.42 -2.35 -10.78
N TYR A 227 -17.89 -3.18 -9.88
CA TYR A 227 -17.96 -3.00 -8.44
C TYR A 227 -16.61 -2.56 -7.89
N LEU A 228 -16.57 -1.41 -7.21
CA LEU A 228 -15.36 -0.77 -6.72
C LEU A 228 -15.06 -1.18 -5.27
N GLU A 229 -13.83 -1.65 -5.03
CA GLU A 229 -13.32 -2.05 -3.72
C GLU A 229 -12.09 -1.21 -3.34
N ASP A 230 -12.09 -0.61 -2.15
CA ASP A 230 -10.84 -0.17 -1.51
C ASP A 230 -10.05 -1.41 -1.07
N SER A 231 -8.88 -1.61 -1.68
CA SER A 231 -8.01 -2.77 -1.39
C SER A 231 -7.49 -2.79 0.06
N GLY A 232 -7.67 -1.71 0.82
CA GLY A 232 -7.18 -1.56 2.19
C GLY A 232 -5.73 -1.11 2.27
N PHE A 233 -5.08 -0.79 1.15
CA PHE A 233 -3.75 -0.19 1.16
C PHE A 233 -3.58 0.95 0.16
N LYS A 234 -3.03 0.66 -1.02
CA LYS A 234 -2.44 1.64 -1.94
C LYS A 234 -3.19 1.76 -3.27
N GLY A 235 -4.39 1.18 -3.34
CA GLY A 235 -5.07 0.93 -4.58
C GLY A 235 -6.52 0.49 -4.41
N PHE A 236 -7.18 0.27 -5.53
CA PHE A 236 -8.56 -0.18 -5.62
C PHE A 236 -8.66 -1.36 -6.57
N HIS A 237 -9.60 -2.26 -6.32
CA HIS A 237 -9.97 -3.27 -7.30
C HIS A 237 -11.32 -2.92 -7.93
N CYS A 238 -11.40 -3.06 -9.26
CA CYS A 238 -12.64 -2.95 -10.01
C CYS A 238 -13.06 -4.34 -10.50
N TRP A 239 -14.20 -4.84 -10.03
CA TRP A 239 -14.67 -6.20 -10.28
C TRP A 239 -15.82 -6.25 -11.29
N ILE A 240 -15.73 -7.16 -12.26
CA ILE A 240 -16.80 -7.53 -13.19
C ILE A 240 -17.10 -9.01 -12.97
N PHE A 241 -18.33 -9.33 -12.57
CA PHE A 241 -18.77 -10.72 -12.41
C PHE A 241 -19.48 -11.20 -13.66
N LEU A 242 -19.29 -12.47 -14.03
CA LEU A 242 -19.85 -13.05 -15.26
C LEU A 242 -21.02 -13.98 -14.93
N GLU A 243 -22.03 -14.00 -15.79
CA GLU A 243 -23.17 -14.93 -15.64
C GLU A 243 -22.74 -16.39 -15.82
N MET A 244 -21.82 -16.61 -16.77
CA MET A 244 -21.23 -17.90 -17.07
C MET A 244 -19.71 -17.75 -17.24
N PRO A 245 -18.92 -18.78 -16.92
CA PRO A 245 -17.49 -18.74 -17.17
C PRO A 245 -17.17 -18.50 -18.65
N ILE A 246 -16.16 -17.68 -18.92
CA ILE A 246 -15.66 -17.43 -20.28
C ILE A 246 -14.17 -17.77 -20.38
N PRO A 247 -13.63 -18.05 -21.58
CA PRO A 247 -12.20 -18.33 -21.75
C PRO A 247 -11.33 -17.18 -21.22
N ALA A 248 -10.27 -17.49 -20.46
CA ALA A 248 -9.40 -16.50 -19.83
C ALA A 248 -8.77 -15.54 -20.85
N GLY A 249 -8.42 -16.01 -22.05
CA GLY A 249 -7.92 -15.17 -23.14
C GLY A 249 -8.92 -14.12 -23.62
N VAL A 250 -10.22 -14.45 -23.62
CA VAL A 250 -11.29 -13.53 -24.00
C VAL A 250 -11.46 -12.46 -22.92
N ALA A 251 -11.48 -12.87 -21.65
CA ALA A 251 -11.53 -11.96 -20.50
C ALA A 251 -10.34 -10.98 -20.49
N LYS A 252 -9.13 -11.49 -20.70
CA LYS A 252 -7.91 -10.67 -20.79
C LYS A 252 -8.00 -9.66 -21.94
N LYS A 253 -8.36 -10.11 -23.15
CA LYS A 253 -8.48 -9.25 -24.34
C LYS A 253 -9.54 -8.16 -24.13
N PHE A 254 -10.69 -8.51 -23.55
CA PHE A 254 -11.73 -7.55 -23.18
C PHE A 254 -11.16 -6.47 -22.23
N GLY A 255 -10.48 -6.88 -21.16
CA GLY A 255 -9.90 -5.94 -20.21
C GLY A 255 -8.87 -5.02 -20.86
N GLU A 256 -7.99 -5.57 -21.70
CA GLU A 256 -6.98 -4.79 -22.44
C GLU A 256 -7.65 -3.73 -23.35
N LEU A 257 -8.69 -4.12 -24.10
CA LEU A 257 -9.45 -3.20 -24.95
C LEU A 257 -10.14 -2.10 -24.15
N LEU A 258 -10.75 -2.43 -23.00
CA LEU A 258 -11.36 -1.43 -22.13
C LEU A 258 -10.33 -0.42 -21.60
N LEU A 259 -9.12 -0.87 -21.26
CA LEU A 259 -8.03 0.02 -20.85
C LEU A 259 -7.56 0.95 -21.97
N THR A 260 -7.65 0.55 -23.24
CA THR A 260 -7.26 1.44 -24.36
C THR A 260 -8.15 2.67 -24.49
N GLN A 261 -9.38 2.63 -23.95
CA GLN A 261 -10.31 3.76 -23.98
C GLN A 261 -10.01 4.83 -22.92
N LEU A 262 -9.00 4.57 -22.10
CA LEU A 262 -8.63 5.45 -21.02
C LEU A 262 -7.41 6.29 -21.37
N ASP A 263 -7.33 7.48 -20.80
CA ASP A 263 -6.19 8.37 -21.01
C ASP A 263 -4.88 7.74 -20.49
N LYS A 264 -3.82 7.87 -21.29
CA LYS A 264 -2.49 7.31 -20.99
C LYS A 264 -1.67 8.15 -20.00
N SER A 265 -2.13 9.36 -19.66
CA SER A 265 -1.37 10.39 -18.96
C SER A 265 -1.41 10.28 -17.42
N THR A 266 -1.46 9.06 -16.87
CA THR A 266 -1.63 8.86 -15.43
C THR A 266 -0.54 7.98 -14.83
N ASP A 267 -0.01 8.37 -13.66
CA ASP A 267 0.91 7.57 -12.84
C ASP A 267 0.23 6.40 -12.12
N VAL A 268 -0.91 5.91 -12.59
CA VAL A 268 -1.65 4.80 -11.97
C VAL A 268 -1.30 3.51 -12.70
N MET A 269 -0.81 2.50 -11.98
CA MET A 269 -0.60 1.17 -12.55
C MET A 269 -1.91 0.41 -12.54
N ILE A 270 -2.27 -0.22 -13.66
CA ILE A 270 -3.47 -1.04 -13.75
C ILE A 270 -3.05 -2.42 -14.24
N GLU A 271 -3.26 -3.44 -13.40
CA GLU A 271 -3.11 -4.85 -13.79
C GLU A 271 -4.48 -5.50 -14.03
N ILE A 272 -4.60 -6.31 -15.07
CA ILE A 272 -5.84 -7.03 -15.39
C ILE A 272 -5.72 -8.47 -14.88
N PHE A 273 -6.82 -8.97 -14.30
CA PHE A 273 -7.02 -10.36 -13.93
C PHE A 273 -8.21 -10.93 -14.72
N PRO A 274 -8.02 -12.05 -15.46
CA PRO A 274 -6.81 -12.86 -15.51
C PRO A 274 -5.64 -12.19 -16.25
N LYS A 275 -4.43 -12.29 -15.68
CA LYS A 275 -3.20 -11.74 -16.28
C LYS A 275 -2.67 -12.59 -17.43
N GLN A 276 -3.04 -13.87 -17.48
CA GLN A 276 -2.72 -14.79 -18.57
C GLN A 276 -3.98 -15.22 -19.32
N GLY A 277 -3.86 -15.46 -20.63
CA GLY A 277 -4.97 -16.03 -21.42
C GLY A 277 -5.17 -17.54 -21.25
N SER A 278 -4.19 -18.22 -20.64
CA SER A 278 -4.25 -19.63 -20.23
C SER A 278 -3.15 -19.93 -19.21
N VAL A 279 -3.27 -21.03 -18.49
CA VAL A 279 -2.29 -21.53 -17.53
C VAL A 279 -1.92 -22.97 -17.91
N ARG A 280 -0.61 -23.26 -17.98
CA ARG A 280 -0.12 -24.61 -18.26
C ARG A 280 -0.50 -25.58 -17.13
N ARG A 281 -0.66 -26.86 -17.46
CA ARG A 281 -0.84 -27.92 -16.44
C ARG A 281 0.28 -27.84 -15.41
N GLY A 282 -0.07 -27.93 -14.13
CA GLY A 282 0.87 -27.82 -13.00
C GLY A 282 1.19 -26.40 -12.54
N SER A 283 0.83 -25.35 -13.30
CA SER A 283 0.94 -23.96 -12.85
C SER A 283 -0.39 -23.45 -12.27
N LEU A 284 -0.30 -22.45 -11.39
CA LEU A 284 -1.47 -21.81 -10.77
C LEU A 284 -1.87 -20.50 -11.45
N GLY A 285 -0.95 -19.86 -12.18
CA GLY A 285 -1.14 -18.51 -12.68
C GLY A 285 -0.96 -17.44 -11.59
N ASN A 286 -1.46 -16.23 -11.84
CA ASN A 286 -1.39 -15.14 -10.86
C ASN A 286 -2.61 -15.16 -9.94
N LEU A 287 -2.39 -14.78 -8.67
CA LEU A 287 -3.46 -14.65 -7.68
C LEU A 287 -3.91 -13.19 -7.56
N ILE A 288 -5.15 -13.01 -7.11
CA ILE A 288 -5.69 -11.74 -6.64
C ILE A 288 -6.23 -11.92 -5.22
N LYS A 289 -6.03 -10.93 -4.35
CA LYS A 289 -6.59 -10.94 -2.98
C LYS A 289 -8.10 -10.74 -3.04
N LEU A 290 -8.85 -11.48 -2.22
CA LEU A 290 -10.29 -11.32 -2.11
C LEU A 290 -10.70 -10.08 -1.30
N PRO A 291 -11.89 -9.51 -1.58
CA PRO A 291 -12.42 -8.37 -0.84
C PRO A 291 -12.95 -8.79 0.54
N LEU A 292 -13.31 -7.81 1.37
CA LEU A 292 -13.89 -7.98 2.71
C LEU A 292 -12.93 -8.51 3.79
N GLY A 293 -11.79 -9.08 3.44
CA GLY A 293 -10.75 -9.44 4.39
C GLY A 293 -9.88 -8.27 4.86
N PHE A 294 -9.06 -8.51 5.88
CA PHE A 294 -8.06 -7.54 6.34
C PHE A 294 -6.79 -7.60 5.52
N HIS A 295 -6.25 -6.44 5.16
CA HIS A 295 -4.92 -6.33 4.59
C HIS A 295 -3.87 -6.39 5.71
N ARG A 296 -3.09 -7.47 5.76
CA ARG A 296 -2.21 -7.78 6.90
C ARG A 296 -1.12 -6.75 7.19
N LYS A 297 -0.69 -5.97 6.18
CA LYS A 297 0.31 -4.92 6.35
C LYS A 297 -0.25 -3.65 7.00
N THR A 298 -1.49 -3.30 6.68
CA THR A 298 -2.10 -2.02 7.11
C THR A 298 -3.13 -2.19 8.22
N GLY A 299 -3.59 -3.42 8.47
CA GLY A 299 -4.70 -3.70 9.38
C GLY A 299 -6.06 -3.20 8.89
N ARG A 300 -6.13 -2.55 7.71
CA ARG A 300 -7.38 -2.05 7.15
C ARG A 300 -8.16 -3.18 6.51
N ARG A 301 -9.47 -3.16 6.73
CA ARG A 301 -10.41 -4.03 6.01
C ARG A 301 -10.57 -3.52 4.59
N SER A 302 -10.55 -4.44 3.63
CA SER A 302 -10.94 -4.15 2.26
C SER A 302 -12.47 -4.09 2.19
N LEU A 303 -13.02 -3.06 1.54
CA LEU A 303 -14.45 -2.79 1.54
C LEU A 303 -14.90 -2.33 0.15
N PHE A 304 -16.08 -2.75 -0.26
CA PHE A 304 -16.76 -2.12 -1.39
C PHE A 304 -17.17 -0.69 -1.03
N ILE A 305 -16.96 0.21 -1.97
CA ILE A 305 -17.28 1.63 -1.82
C ILE A 305 -18.23 2.07 -2.92
N ASP A 306 -19.05 3.06 -2.62
CA ASP A 306 -19.91 3.71 -3.61
C ASP A 306 -19.05 4.62 -4.51
N PRO A 307 -19.04 4.42 -5.85
CA PRO A 307 -18.18 5.19 -6.76
C PRO A 307 -18.50 6.69 -6.83
N LYS A 308 -19.69 7.13 -6.38
CA LYS A 308 -20.05 8.56 -6.39
C LYS A 308 -19.53 9.27 -5.15
N SER A 309 -19.71 8.66 -3.98
CA SER A 309 -19.37 9.25 -2.69
C SER A 309 -17.99 8.87 -2.16
N GLY A 310 -17.39 7.79 -2.68
CA GLY A 310 -16.12 7.23 -2.20
C GLY A 310 -16.21 6.60 -0.82
N LYS A 311 -17.41 6.45 -0.27
CA LYS A 311 -17.62 5.92 1.09
C LYS A 311 -17.91 4.41 1.05
N PRO A 312 -17.52 3.66 2.09
CA PRO A 312 -17.92 2.27 2.23
C PRO A 312 -19.43 2.08 2.12
N VAL A 313 -19.85 1.07 1.37
CA VAL A 313 -21.24 0.62 1.35
C VAL A 313 -21.59 0.11 2.74
N LYS A 314 -22.74 0.52 3.30
CA LYS A 314 -23.11 0.19 4.69
C LYS A 314 -23.20 -1.32 4.92
N ASN A 315 -24.05 -2.02 4.16
CA ASN A 315 -24.19 -3.47 4.27
C ASN A 315 -23.42 -4.16 3.15
N GLN A 316 -22.19 -4.56 3.45
CA GLN A 316 -21.26 -5.14 2.47
C GLN A 316 -21.74 -6.47 1.88
N LEU A 317 -22.37 -7.33 2.68
CA LEU A 317 -22.78 -8.67 2.25
C LEU A 317 -24.05 -8.64 1.42
N ASP A 318 -25.07 -7.91 1.89
CA ASP A 318 -26.29 -7.62 1.11
C ASP A 318 -25.95 -6.97 -0.23
N PHE A 319 -24.96 -6.06 -0.24
CA PHE A 319 -24.48 -5.47 -1.49
C PHE A 319 -23.94 -6.51 -2.47
N THR A 320 -23.15 -7.50 -2.01
CA THR A 320 -22.63 -8.57 -2.88
C THR A 320 -23.72 -9.50 -3.41
N GLU A 321 -24.79 -9.73 -2.64
CA GLU A 321 -25.94 -10.54 -3.06
C GLU A 321 -26.72 -9.89 -4.20
N ASN A 322 -26.66 -8.56 -4.31
CA ASN A 322 -27.34 -7.77 -5.34
C ASN A 322 -26.45 -7.47 -6.56
N PHE A 323 -25.31 -8.13 -6.72
CA PHE A 323 -24.45 -7.93 -7.88
C PHE A 323 -25.10 -8.42 -9.18
N LYS A 324 -25.21 -7.52 -10.15
CA LYS A 324 -25.55 -7.81 -11.53
C LYS A 324 -24.36 -8.47 -12.19
N LYS A 325 -24.60 -9.65 -12.75
CA LYS A 325 -23.61 -10.38 -13.53
C LYS A 325 -23.68 -9.94 -15.00
N THR A 326 -22.54 -9.97 -15.66
CA THR A 326 -22.38 -9.55 -17.05
C THR A 326 -22.60 -10.75 -17.97
N PRO A 327 -23.53 -10.67 -18.94
CA PRO A 327 -23.75 -11.74 -19.89
C PRO A 327 -22.59 -11.83 -20.88
N ARG A 328 -22.30 -13.04 -21.35
CA ARG A 328 -21.23 -13.30 -22.33
C ARG A 328 -21.32 -12.38 -23.56
N ARG A 329 -22.53 -12.12 -24.08
CA ARG A 329 -22.75 -11.25 -25.24
C ARG A 329 -22.18 -9.83 -25.07
N ALA A 330 -22.26 -9.26 -23.86
CA ALA A 330 -21.78 -7.91 -23.58
C ALA A 330 -20.24 -7.84 -23.54
N ILE A 331 -19.57 -8.91 -23.12
CA ILE A 331 -18.10 -9.01 -23.19
C ILE A 331 -17.64 -9.09 -24.65
N TYR A 332 -18.32 -9.90 -25.46
CA TYR A 332 -17.92 -10.13 -26.85
C TYR A 332 -18.20 -8.93 -27.76
N SER A 333 -19.19 -8.09 -27.47
CA SER A 333 -19.47 -6.89 -28.27
C SER A 333 -18.33 -5.88 -28.30
N LEU A 334 -17.43 -5.90 -27.31
CA LEU A 334 -16.25 -5.03 -27.28
C LEU A 334 -15.05 -5.62 -28.04
N ILE A 335 -15.04 -6.93 -28.28
CA ILE A 335 -13.89 -7.65 -28.89
C ILE A 335 -13.99 -7.70 -30.42
N GLN A 336 -15.20 -7.49 -30.96
CA GLN A 336 -15.52 -7.61 -32.39
C GLN A 336 -14.89 -6.51 -33.23
#